data_AF-A0A965KJI2-F1
#
_entry.id   AF-A0A965KJI2-F1
#
_cell.length_a   1.000
_cell.length_b   1.000
_cell.length_c   1.000
_cell.angle_alpha   90.00
_cell.angle_beta   90.00
_cell.angle_gamma   90.00
#
_symmetry.space_group_name_H-M   'P 1'
#
loop_
_entity.id
_entity.type
_entity.pdbx_description
1 polymer ?
#
loop_
_entity_poly.entity_id
_entity_poly.type
_entity_poly.pdbx_seq_one_letter_code
_entity_poly.pdbx_strand_id
1 'polypeptide(L)' 'MKHIPFIRAGLIFAISPILLAFITSLFQGGSMWDEGSGTGGYIWLMFLTLPVGFLLVVIGLVMMVVRRTR' A
#
# COMPACT_ATOMS: atom_id res chain seq x y z
N MET A 1 14.33 21.74 1.35
CA MET A 1 14.06 20.36 1.81
C MET A 1 13.49 19.56 0.64
N LYS A 2 14.31 18.78 -0.08
CA LYS A 2 13.75 17.90 -1.13
C LYS A 2 12.94 16.81 -0.43
N HIS A 3 11.62 16.96 -0.44
CA HIS A 3 10.66 16.01 0.12
C HIS A 3 11.06 14.62 -0.38
N ILE A 4 11.43 13.75 0.54
CA ILE A 4 11.57 12.33 0.23
C ILE A 4 10.16 11.76 0.39
N PRO A 5 9.43 11.48 -0.69
CA PRO A 5 8.05 11.03 -0.57
C PRO A 5 7.95 9.54 -0.22
N PHE A 6 9.06 8.83 0.04
CA PHE A 6 9.07 7.36 0.23
C PHE A 6 8.13 6.89 1.33
N ILE A 7 7.99 7.61 2.44
CA ILE A 7 7.04 7.25 3.51
C ILE A 7 5.60 7.30 2.98
N ARG A 8 5.22 8.40 2.33
CA ARG A 8 3.86 8.58 1.79
C ARG A 8 3.57 7.59 0.65
N ALA A 9 4.53 7.43 -0.27
CA ALA A 9 4.44 6.50 -1.38
C ALA A 9 4.32 5.05 -0.89
N GLY A 10 5.12 4.65 0.10
CA GLY A 10 5.07 3.32 0.70
C GLY A 10 3.73 3.01 1.35
N LEU A 11 3.18 3.96 2.12
CA LEU A 11 1.86 3.81 2.75
C LEU A 11 0.73 3.70 1.72
N ILE A 12 0.71 4.58 0.71
CA ILE A 12 -0.29 4.55 -0.35
C ILE A 12 -0.20 3.23 -1.13
N PHE A 13 1.01 2.80 -1.49
CA PHE A 13 1.22 1.56 -2.22
C PHE A 13 0.76 0.34 -1.42
N ALA A 14 1.11 0.28 -0.13
CA ALA A 14 0.72 -0.80 0.78
C ALA A 14 -0.80 -0.97 0.88
N ILE A 15 -1.54 0.15 0.97
CA ILE A 15 -3.01 0.17 1.14
C ILE A 15 -3.74 0.10 -0.21
N SER A 16 -3.06 0.29 -1.32
CA SER A 16 -3.71 0.36 -2.64
C SER A 16 -4.57 -0.86 -3.00
N PRO A 17 -4.20 -2.13 -2.67
CA PRO A 17 -5.02 -3.26 -3.08
C PRO A 17 -6.33 -3.38 -2.29
N ILE A 18 -6.35 -3.03 -1.01
CA ILE A 18 -7.59 -3.05 -0.23
C ILE A 18 -8.55 -1.95 -0.68
N LEU A 19 -8.03 -0.77 -1.04
CA LEU A 19 -8.83 0.29 -1.65
C LEU A 19 -9.40 -0.16 -3.00
N LEU A 20 -8.62 -0.87 -3.80
CA LEU A 20 -9.05 -1.36 -5.10
C LEU A 20 -10.10 -2.47 -4.98
N ALA A 21 -9.92 -3.41 -4.05
CA ALA A 21 -10.93 -4.42 -3.72
C ALA A 21 -12.25 -3.78 -3.28
N PHE A 22 -12.19 -2.78 -2.39
CA PHE A 22 -13.36 -2.03 -1.93
C PHE A 22 -14.07 -1.31 -3.07
N ILE A 23 -13.36 -0.50 -3.85
CA ILE A 23 -13.96 0.31 -4.93
C ILE A 23 -14.61 -0.62 -5.96
N THR A 24 -13.92 -1.70 -6.36
CA THR A 24 -14.46 -2.64 -7.36
C THR A 24 -15.67 -3.41 -6.84
N SER A 25 -15.73 -3.75 -5.55
CA SER A 25 -16.89 -4.41 -4.96
C SER A 25 -18.14 -3.52 -4.97
N LEU A 26 -17.98 -2.20 -4.83
CA LEU A 26 -19.10 -1.25 -4.95
C LEU A 26 -19.76 -1.27 -6.33
N PHE A 27 -18.99 -1.49 -7.39
CA PHE A 27 -19.51 -1.55 -8.76
C PHE A 27 -20.07 -2.94 -9.13
N GLN A 28 -19.52 -4.01 -8.56
CA GLN A 28 -19.96 -5.38 -8.86
C GLN A 28 -21.09 -5.87 -7.95
N GLY A 29 -21.45 -5.12 -6.91
CA GLY A 29 -22.58 -5.46 -6.03
C GLY A 29 -22.29 -6.64 -5.08
N GLY A 30 -21.02 -6.87 -4.75
CA GLY A 30 -20.57 -7.99 -3.93
C GLY A 30 -19.75 -7.57 -2.72
N SER A 31 -19.27 -8.56 -1.97
CA SER A 31 -18.36 -8.34 -0.84
C SER A 31 -16.91 -8.30 -1.32
N MET A 32 -16.15 -7.26 -0.95
CA MET A 32 -14.70 -7.22 -1.22
C MET A 32 -13.93 -8.37 -0.54
N TRP A 33 -14.56 -9.06 0.40
CA TRP A 33 -14.01 -10.22 1.10
C TRP A 33 -14.35 -11.54 0.40
N ASP A 34 -15.20 -11.52 -0.63
CA ASP A 34 -15.50 -12.69 -1.44
C ASP A 34 -14.37 -12.90 -2.45
N GLU A 35 -13.43 -13.78 -2.08
CA GLU A 35 -12.28 -14.15 -2.88
C GLU A 35 -12.65 -14.90 -4.17
N GLY A 36 -13.86 -15.44 -4.28
CA GLY A 36 -14.39 -16.08 -5.49
C GLY A 36 -14.97 -15.10 -6.50
N SER A 37 -15.30 -13.87 -6.08
CA SER A 37 -15.98 -12.85 -6.88
C SER A 37 -15.07 -12.03 -7.81
N GLY A 38 -13.77 -12.32 -7.85
CA GLY A 38 -12.77 -11.54 -8.61
C GLY A 38 -12.36 -10.23 -7.91
N THR A 39 -13.27 -9.52 -7.22
CA THR A 39 -12.95 -8.31 -6.45
C THR A 39 -12.11 -8.59 -5.21
N GLY A 40 -12.42 -9.66 -4.47
CA GLY A 40 -11.58 -10.09 -3.33
C GLY A 40 -10.20 -10.58 -3.75
N GLY A 41 -10.02 -10.96 -5.02
CA GLY A 41 -8.72 -11.32 -5.59
C GLY A 41 -7.66 -10.22 -5.44
N TYR A 42 -8.05 -8.95 -5.43
CA TYR A 42 -7.10 -7.85 -5.26
C TYR A 42 -6.46 -7.82 -3.87
N ILE A 43 -7.09 -8.37 -2.84
CA ILE A 43 -6.52 -8.45 -1.48
C ILE A 43 -5.26 -9.30 -1.49
N TRP A 44 -5.16 -10.31 -2.36
CA TRP A 44 -3.96 -11.14 -2.49
C TRP A 44 -2.72 -10.35 -2.90
N LEU A 45 -2.87 -9.24 -3.62
CA LEU A 45 -1.74 -8.38 -3.95
C LEU A 45 -1.08 -7.79 -2.70
N MET A 46 -1.75 -7.77 -1.55
CA MET A 46 -1.18 -7.32 -0.28
C MET A 46 0.00 -8.17 0.18
N PHE A 47 0.11 -9.44 -0.24
CA PHE A 47 1.31 -10.26 0.00
C PHE A 47 2.57 -9.63 -0.59
N LEU A 48 2.44 -8.87 -1.69
CA LEU A 48 3.54 -8.12 -2.30
C LEU A 48 3.57 -6.66 -1.85
N THR A 49 2.43 -5.97 -1.81
CA THR A 49 2.41 -4.53 -1.56
C THR A 49 2.74 -4.19 -0.10
N LEU A 50 2.40 -5.04 0.87
CA LEU A 50 2.74 -4.81 2.27
C LEU A 50 4.26 -4.86 2.51
N PRO A 51 5.00 -5.92 2.12
CA PRO A 51 6.46 -5.93 2.28
C PRO A 51 7.17 -4.80 1.53
N VAL A 52 6.76 -4.53 0.29
CA VAL A 52 7.38 -3.48 -0.53
C VAL A 52 7.07 -2.09 0.03
N GLY A 53 5.82 -1.83 0.40
CA GLY A 53 5.42 -0.57 1.01
C GLY A 53 6.11 -0.33 2.36
N PHE A 54 6.25 -1.38 3.18
CA PHE A 54 7.02 -1.34 4.42
C PHE A 54 8.48 -0.99 4.17
N LEU A 55 9.12 -1.62 3.18
CA LEU A 55 10.52 -1.33 2.81
C LEU A 55 10.70 0.14 2.41
N LEU A 56 9.78 0.70 1.62
CA LEU A 56 9.81 2.12 1.24
C LEU A 56 9.69 3.05 2.46
N VAL A 57 8.83 2.71 3.41
CA VAL A 57 8.69 3.46 4.67
C VAL A 57 10.01 3.41 5.47
N VAL A 58 10.60 2.23 5.64
CA VAL A 58 11.88 2.05 6.34
C VAL A 58 12.99 2.87 5.69
N ILE A 59 13.13 2.83 4.36
CA ILE A 59 14.10 3.64 3.62
C ILE A 59 13.86 5.13 3.88
N GLY A 60 12.60 5.57 3.83
CA GLY A 60 12.24 6.95 4.12
C GLY A 60 12.63 7.39 5.54
N LEU A 61 12.40 6.53 6.54
CA LEU A 61 12.77 6.78 7.94
C LEU A 61 14.29 6.83 8.12
N VAL A 62 15.03 5.87 7.57
CA VAL A 62 16.50 5.85 7.63
C VAL A 62 17.08 7.13 7.03
N MET A 63 16.61 7.53 5.85
CA MET A 63 17.05 8.77 5.19
C MET A 63 16.72 10.01 6.01
N MET A 64 15.59 10.04 6.71
CA MET A 64 15.22 11.13 7.61
C MET A 64 16.17 11.22 8.80
N VAL A 65 16.51 10.09 9.41
CA VAL A 65 17.47 10.03 10.54
C VAL A 65 18.86 10.47 10.08
N VAL A 66 19.38 9.90 8.99
CA VAL A 66 20.72 10.22 8.46
C VAL A 66 20.86 11.72 8.15
N ARG A 67 19.83 12.35 7.57
CA ARG A 67 19.81 13.79 7.27
C ARG A 67 19.67 14.68 8.51
N ARG A 68 19.23 14.15 9.65
CA ARG A 68 19.10 14.90 10.90
C ARG A 68 20.39 14.84 11.72
N THR A 69 21.16 13.76 11.57
CA THR A 69 22.40 13.52 12.32
C THR A 69 23.65 14.10 11.63
N ARG A 70 23.60 14.33 10.32
CA ARG A 70 24.64 15.05 9.55
C ARG A 70 24.21 16.49 9.31
#